data_AF-A0AB32WFY3-F1
#
_entry.id   AF-A0AB32WFY3-F1
#
_cell.length_a   1.000
_cell.length_b   1.000
_cell.length_c   1.000
_cell.angle_alpha   90.00
_cell.angle_beta   90.00
_cell.angle_gamma   90.00
#
_symmetry.space_group_name_H-M   'P 1'
#
loop_
_entity.id
_entity.type
_entity.pdbx_description
1 polymer ?
#
loop_
_entity_poly.entity_id
_entity_poly.type
_entity_poly.pdbx_seq_one_letter_code
_entity_poly.pdbx_strand_id
1 'polypeptide(L)'
;MQICIVYSFTHTFMSCLKFSLLVSFWKYMITQHMFTYLFLCAYYNRLSSTLRCSDWGRSGRGKICFESFQSPFQEIKSAASYALGNIAVGNLSKCLPFILDQIDNQQKKQYLLLHSLKEVIVRQSVDKAEFQDSSVEKILKLLFNHCESEEEGVRNVVAECLGKIALIEPVKLIPALTVRTTSPAAFTTATVVIAVKYSIVEQLEKIDEIIYPEIASFLMLIKDQDRHVRRAAVLALSTFAHNKPNLIKGLLPELLPLLHDQTIVKQELIRTVDLGPFKHIVDDALGLRKAAFECADTLLDSCLDQVSPSSLIVPYLKSGPDAGRLQLKVQEPDE
;
A
#
# COMPACT_ATOMS: atom_id res chain seq x y z
N MET A 1 10.63 2.18 -71.38
CA MET A 1 11.03 2.26 -69.97
C MET A 1 10.73 3.67 -69.51
N GLN A 2 9.79 3.79 -68.56
CA GLN A 2 9.54 4.92 -67.65
C GLN A 2 9.40 6.33 -68.23
N ILE A 3 8.18 6.87 -68.19
CA ILE A 3 7.78 8.07 -67.40
C ILE A 3 6.25 8.16 -67.51
N CYS A 4 5.56 7.71 -66.46
CA CYS A 4 4.22 8.16 -66.08
C CYS A 4 3.89 7.54 -64.72
N ILE A 5 3.27 8.35 -63.84
CA ILE A 5 2.87 8.05 -62.46
C ILE A 5 4.11 8.10 -61.54
N VAL A 6 4.29 9.12 -60.69
CA VAL A 6 3.65 9.24 -59.38
C VAL A 6 3.61 10.72 -58.98
N TYR A 7 2.46 11.37 -59.19
CA TYR A 7 2.01 12.51 -58.39
C TYR A 7 1.16 11.93 -57.24
N SER A 8 1.81 11.26 -56.29
CA SER A 8 1.18 10.77 -55.05
C SER A 8 2.20 10.30 -54.00
N PHE A 9 3.33 11.00 -53.86
CA PHE A 9 4.38 10.64 -52.89
C PHE A 9 4.82 11.79 -51.98
N THR A 10 3.92 12.75 -51.72
CA THR A 10 4.15 13.82 -50.74
C THR A 10 3.37 13.65 -49.44
N HIS A 11 2.52 12.62 -49.30
CA HIS A 11 1.69 12.43 -48.09
C HIS A 11 2.14 11.32 -47.13
N THR A 12 3.13 10.49 -47.50
CA THR A 12 3.53 9.32 -46.68
C THR A 12 4.90 9.46 -46.02
N PHE A 13 5.73 10.43 -46.43
CA PHE A 13 7.06 10.64 -45.83
C PHE A 13 7.05 11.62 -44.64
N MET A 14 5.99 12.43 -44.49
CA MET A 14 5.83 13.37 -43.38
C MET A 14 5.21 12.77 -42.11
N SER A 15 4.83 11.49 -42.17
CA SER A 15 4.20 10.75 -41.06
C SER A 15 5.21 9.93 -40.25
N CYS A 16 6.26 9.40 -40.88
CA CYS A 16 7.30 8.62 -40.18
C CYS A 16 8.31 9.47 -39.41
N LEU A 17 8.66 10.67 -39.92
CA LEU A 17 9.55 11.59 -39.19
C LEU A 17 8.92 12.13 -37.90
N LYS A 18 7.59 12.28 -37.87
CA LYS A 18 6.84 12.71 -36.68
C LYS A 18 6.87 11.66 -35.56
N PHE A 19 6.89 10.36 -35.88
CA PHE A 19 6.83 9.30 -34.87
C PHE A 19 8.17 9.08 -34.14
N SER A 20 9.30 9.16 -34.86
CA SER A 20 10.64 9.07 -34.25
C SER A 20 10.98 10.30 -33.39
N LEU A 21 10.56 11.50 -33.85
CA LEU A 21 10.64 12.73 -33.05
C LEU A 21 9.68 12.70 -31.86
N LEU A 22 8.47 12.14 -31.98
CA LEU A 22 7.55 11.97 -30.86
C LEU A 22 8.08 10.99 -29.81
N VAL A 23 8.65 9.85 -30.19
CA VAL A 23 9.24 8.90 -29.22
C VAL A 23 10.48 9.48 -28.55
N SER A 24 11.28 10.27 -29.28
CA SER A 24 12.43 10.98 -28.72
C SER A 24 11.98 12.14 -27.82
N PHE A 25 10.92 12.86 -28.18
CA PHE A 25 10.31 13.94 -27.38
C PHE A 25 9.55 13.40 -26.16
N TRP A 26 8.98 12.18 -26.24
CA TRP A 26 8.34 11.50 -25.12
C TRP A 26 9.39 10.91 -24.17
N LYS A 27 10.48 10.33 -24.69
CA LYS A 27 11.66 9.97 -23.87
C LYS A 27 12.29 11.20 -23.23
N TYR A 28 12.38 12.33 -23.94
CA TYR A 28 12.89 13.61 -23.44
C TYR A 28 11.95 14.29 -22.43
N MET A 29 10.62 14.19 -22.61
CA MET A 29 9.63 14.64 -21.62
C MET A 29 9.62 13.75 -20.38
N ILE A 30 9.74 12.43 -20.52
CA ILE A 30 9.87 11.51 -19.38
C ILE A 30 11.18 11.77 -18.64
N THR A 31 12.29 12.07 -19.34
CA THR A 31 13.52 12.50 -18.67
C THR A 31 13.40 13.88 -18.05
N GLN A 32 12.68 14.85 -18.63
CA GLN A 32 12.44 16.19 -18.04
C GLN A 32 11.49 16.14 -16.84
N HIS A 33 10.48 15.28 -16.84
CA HIS A 33 9.58 15.04 -15.71
C HIS A 33 10.26 14.26 -14.59
N MET A 34 11.07 13.25 -14.92
CA MET A 34 11.91 12.58 -13.94
C MET A 34 13.00 13.51 -13.42
N PHE A 35 13.56 14.40 -14.26
CA PHE A 35 14.49 15.44 -13.83
C PHE A 35 13.83 16.48 -12.95
N THR A 36 12.59 16.90 -13.17
CA THR A 36 11.89 17.82 -12.24
C THR A 36 11.44 17.12 -10.97
N TYR A 37 11.11 15.82 -10.99
CA TYR A 37 10.87 15.03 -9.79
C TYR A 37 12.16 14.82 -8.99
N LEU A 38 13.27 14.48 -9.66
CA LEU A 38 14.61 14.41 -9.07
C LEU A 38 15.13 15.80 -8.70
N PHE A 39 14.80 16.88 -9.40
CA PHE A 39 15.16 18.24 -9.03
C PHE A 39 14.33 18.69 -7.85
N LEU A 40 13.02 18.44 -7.78
CA LEU A 40 12.20 18.77 -6.62
C LEU A 40 12.61 17.91 -5.42
N CYS A 41 12.80 16.60 -5.58
CA CYS A 41 13.29 15.73 -4.51
C CYS A 41 14.74 16.04 -4.11
N ALA A 42 15.65 16.36 -5.03
CA ALA A 42 17.03 16.73 -4.70
C ALA A 42 17.15 18.17 -4.21
N TYR A 43 16.33 19.10 -4.69
CA TYR A 43 16.25 20.48 -4.19
C TYR A 43 15.64 20.48 -2.79
N TYR A 44 14.57 19.70 -2.53
CA TYR A 44 14.01 19.53 -1.18
C TYR A 44 14.90 18.68 -0.26
N ASN A 45 15.53 17.59 -0.72
CA ASN A 45 16.48 16.82 0.10
C ASN A 45 17.75 17.64 0.42
N ARG A 46 18.25 18.45 -0.52
CA ARG A 46 19.42 19.33 -0.28
C ARG A 46 19.07 20.53 0.60
N LEU A 47 17.81 20.94 0.63
CA LEU A 47 17.28 21.92 1.59
C LEU A 47 16.99 21.29 2.96
N SER A 48 16.72 19.99 3.06
CA SER A 48 16.47 19.31 4.35
C SER A 48 17.66 19.36 5.31
N SER A 49 18.89 19.41 4.80
CA SER A 49 20.10 19.55 5.62
C SER A 49 20.42 21.00 6.01
N THR A 50 19.76 22.01 5.42
CA THR A 50 19.99 23.43 5.69
C THR A 50 18.78 24.19 6.28
N LEU A 51 17.59 23.60 6.32
CA LEU A 51 16.36 24.26 6.79
C LEU A 51 16.17 24.12 8.31
N ARG A 52 16.82 24.99 9.08
CA ARG A 52 16.33 25.33 10.43
C ARG A 52 15.03 26.10 10.30
N CYS A 53 14.00 25.57 10.93
CA CYS A 53 12.63 25.99 10.77
C CYS A 53 12.25 27.05 11.82
N SER A 54 12.21 28.32 11.41
CA SER A 54 11.62 29.40 12.22
C SER A 54 10.38 30.05 11.56
N ASP A 55 10.10 29.77 10.28
CA ASP A 55 9.24 30.66 9.46
C ASP A 55 8.05 29.98 8.75
N TRP A 56 7.32 29.09 9.43
CA TRP A 56 6.05 28.54 8.91
C TRP A 56 5.02 29.64 8.60
N GLY A 57 5.05 30.76 9.34
CA GLY A 57 4.15 31.90 9.16
C GLY A 57 4.63 32.96 8.16
N ARG A 58 5.93 33.06 7.86
CA ARG A 58 6.46 34.11 6.95
C ARG A 58 6.69 33.65 5.53
N SER A 59 6.90 32.35 5.30
CA SER A 59 7.41 31.89 4.00
C SER A 59 6.35 31.43 3.00
N GLY A 60 5.06 31.30 3.37
CA GLY A 60 3.98 30.87 2.47
C GLY A 60 4.10 29.45 1.89
N ARG A 61 5.22 28.75 2.09
CA ARG A 61 5.54 27.46 1.45
C ARG A 61 4.58 26.33 1.80
N GLY A 62 4.22 26.18 3.08
CA GLY A 62 3.21 25.19 3.50
C GLY A 62 1.83 25.46 2.87
N LYS A 63 1.48 26.74 2.67
CA LYS A 63 0.25 27.15 1.99
C LYS A 63 0.29 26.82 0.50
N ILE A 64 1.42 27.03 -0.17
CA ILE A 64 1.62 26.65 -1.58
C ILE A 64 1.46 25.14 -1.75
N CYS A 65 2.06 24.32 -0.89
CA CYS A 65 1.88 22.86 -0.95
C CYS A 65 0.41 22.50 -0.77
N PHE A 66 -0.30 23.13 0.17
CA PHE A 66 -1.71 22.86 0.44
C PHE A 66 -2.66 23.32 -0.68
N GLU A 67 -2.35 24.44 -1.35
CA GLU A 67 -3.05 24.92 -2.56
C GLU A 67 -2.81 23.96 -3.73
N SER A 68 -1.61 23.42 -3.85
CA SER A 68 -1.22 22.48 -4.91
C SER A 68 -2.02 21.17 -4.90
N PHE A 69 -2.74 20.86 -3.81
CA PHE A 69 -3.62 19.69 -3.75
C PHE A 69 -4.83 19.82 -4.70
N GLN A 70 -5.15 21.03 -5.15
CA GLN A 70 -6.21 21.29 -6.12
C GLN A 70 -5.75 21.15 -7.58
N SER A 71 -4.47 20.82 -7.82
CA SER A 71 -3.92 20.62 -9.16
C SER A 71 -4.73 19.58 -9.95
N PRO A 72 -4.90 19.73 -11.28
CA PRO A 72 -5.50 18.67 -12.10
C PRO A 72 -4.58 17.44 -12.24
N PHE A 73 -3.28 17.59 -11.99
CA PHE A 73 -2.28 16.53 -12.16
C PHE A 73 -2.02 15.78 -10.84
N GLN A 74 -2.14 14.44 -10.86
CA GLN A 74 -1.96 13.61 -9.67
C GLN A 74 -0.51 13.63 -9.17
N GLU A 75 0.46 13.73 -10.08
CA GLU A 75 1.89 13.78 -9.77
C GLU A 75 2.24 15.00 -8.91
N ILE A 76 1.57 16.13 -9.17
CA ILE A 76 1.74 17.37 -8.42
C ILE A 76 1.10 17.24 -7.03
N LYS A 77 -0.07 16.61 -6.91
CA LYS A 77 -0.71 16.36 -5.62
C LYS A 77 0.15 15.47 -4.72
N SER A 78 0.68 14.38 -5.27
CA SER A 78 1.58 13.47 -4.56
C SER A 78 2.87 14.17 -4.14
N ALA A 79 3.50 14.94 -5.03
CA ALA A 79 4.71 15.70 -4.72
C ALA A 79 4.46 16.76 -3.64
N ALA A 80 3.31 17.45 -3.71
CA ALA A 80 2.92 18.43 -2.70
C ALA A 80 2.67 17.78 -1.33
N SER A 81 2.04 16.60 -1.31
CA SER A 81 1.82 15.84 -0.08
C SER A 81 3.14 15.41 0.56
N TYR A 82 4.06 14.85 -0.23
CA TYR A 82 5.39 14.44 0.21
C TYR A 82 6.22 15.64 0.72
N ALA A 83 6.19 16.76 -0.01
CA ALA A 83 6.88 17.98 0.40
C ALA A 83 6.31 18.56 1.71
N LEU A 84 4.98 18.59 1.85
CA LEU A 84 4.33 19.08 3.07
C LEU A 84 4.75 18.28 4.31
N GLY A 85 4.83 16.95 4.19
CA GLY A 85 5.31 16.08 5.26
C GLY A 85 6.76 16.37 5.65
N ASN A 86 7.66 16.44 4.67
CA ASN A 86 9.07 16.76 4.91
C ASN A 86 9.29 18.16 5.51
N ILE A 87 8.51 19.17 5.06
CA ILE A 87 8.56 20.51 5.66
C ILE A 87 8.09 20.44 7.12
N ALA A 88 7.05 19.68 7.43
CA ALA A 88 6.50 19.55 8.77
C ALA A 88 7.49 18.95 9.78
N VAL A 89 8.36 18.03 9.36
CA VAL A 89 9.46 17.50 10.20
C VAL A 89 10.37 18.63 10.72
N GLY A 90 10.60 19.68 9.91
CA GLY A 90 11.41 20.82 10.33
C GLY A 90 10.85 21.59 11.53
N ASN A 91 9.53 21.62 11.74
CA ASN A 91 8.89 22.26 12.90
C ASN A 91 7.63 21.50 13.34
N LEU A 92 7.83 20.30 13.90
CA LEU A 92 6.73 19.44 14.33
C LEU A 92 5.72 20.15 15.23
N SER A 93 6.19 21.00 16.15
CA SER A 93 5.36 21.67 17.17
C SER A 93 4.21 22.50 16.60
N LYS A 94 4.41 23.19 15.46
CA LYS A 94 3.39 24.03 14.83
C LYS A 94 2.63 23.31 13.72
N CYS A 95 3.28 22.33 13.11
CA CYS A 95 2.89 21.84 11.80
C CYS A 95 2.10 20.55 11.90
N LEU A 96 2.45 19.72 12.87
CA LEU A 96 1.69 18.51 13.16
C LEU A 96 0.26 18.85 13.61
N PRO A 97 0.00 19.78 14.56
CA PRO A 97 -1.37 20.16 14.91
C PRO A 97 -2.17 20.68 13.71
N PHE A 98 -1.55 21.45 12.82
CA PHE A 98 -2.18 21.93 11.59
C PHE A 98 -2.56 20.77 10.66
N ILE A 99 -1.64 19.82 10.41
CA ILE A 99 -1.93 18.65 9.55
C ILE A 99 -3.08 17.83 10.14
N LEU A 100 -3.05 17.56 11.45
CA LEU A 100 -4.08 16.78 12.12
C LEU A 100 -5.46 17.46 12.04
N ASP A 101 -5.53 18.77 12.31
CA ASP A 101 -6.76 19.55 12.17
C ASP A 101 -7.31 19.54 10.72
N GLN A 102 -6.44 19.65 9.72
CA GLN A 102 -6.89 19.61 8.33
C GLN A 102 -7.37 18.22 7.88
N ILE A 103 -6.88 17.14 8.49
CA ILE A 103 -7.36 15.79 8.20
C ILE A 103 -8.81 15.63 8.67
N ASP A 104 -9.12 16.09 9.89
CA ASP A 104 -10.49 16.02 10.44
C ASP A 104 -11.47 16.92 9.67
N ASN A 105 -11.00 18.08 9.19
CA ASN A 105 -11.86 19.09 8.58
C ASN A 105 -11.99 19.00 7.05
N GLN A 106 -11.08 18.33 6.33
CA GLN A 106 -11.06 18.32 4.85
C GLN A 106 -11.09 16.92 4.24
N GLN A 107 -12.26 16.28 4.23
CA GLN A 107 -12.47 14.93 3.70
C GLN A 107 -11.95 14.75 2.25
N LYS A 108 -12.12 15.74 1.35
CA LYS A 108 -11.62 15.68 -0.04
C LYS A 108 -10.10 15.66 -0.16
N LYS A 109 -9.38 16.18 0.83
CA LYS A 109 -7.91 16.23 0.87
C LYS A 109 -7.31 15.23 1.85
N GLN A 110 -8.16 14.50 2.57
CA GLN A 110 -7.80 13.58 3.64
C GLN A 110 -6.73 12.58 3.21
N TYR A 111 -6.91 11.95 2.05
CA TYR A 111 -5.95 10.98 1.51
C TYR A 111 -4.54 11.59 1.37
N LEU A 112 -4.43 12.79 0.80
CA LEU A 112 -3.13 13.47 0.61
C LEU A 112 -2.53 13.94 1.94
N LEU A 113 -3.37 14.39 2.87
CA LEU A 113 -2.90 14.83 4.19
C LEU A 113 -2.43 13.64 5.05
N LEU A 114 -3.09 12.49 4.94
CA LEU A 114 -2.64 11.24 5.58
C LEU A 114 -1.28 10.79 5.01
N HIS A 115 -1.05 10.95 3.70
CA HIS A 115 0.28 10.72 3.11
C HIS A 115 1.34 11.71 3.62
N SER A 116 0.98 12.99 3.83
CA SER A 116 1.89 13.96 4.45
C SER A 116 2.21 13.58 5.90
N LEU A 117 1.20 13.16 6.67
CA LEU A 117 1.38 12.67 8.03
C LEU A 117 2.26 11.41 8.07
N LYS A 118 2.05 10.49 7.12
CA LYS A 118 2.89 9.30 6.98
C LYS A 118 4.36 9.65 6.84
N GLU A 119 4.69 10.61 5.97
CA GLU A 119 6.07 11.05 5.78
C GLU A 119 6.67 11.63 7.08
N VAL A 120 5.88 12.38 7.85
CA VAL A 120 6.30 12.87 9.18
C VAL A 120 6.65 11.69 10.10
N ILE A 121 5.80 10.67 10.15
CA ILE A 121 5.99 9.49 11.01
C ILE A 121 7.22 8.69 10.56
N VAL A 122 7.37 8.43 9.26
CA VAL A 122 8.50 7.67 8.69
C VAL A 122 9.83 8.35 8.99
N ARG A 123 9.92 9.68 8.82
CA ARG A 123 11.15 10.41 9.15
C ARG A 123 11.52 10.29 10.62
N GLN A 124 10.52 10.36 11.49
CA GLN A 124 10.72 10.27 12.93
C GLN A 124 11.07 8.86 13.40
N SER A 125 10.57 7.80 12.73
CA SER A 125 10.97 6.43 13.04
C SER A 125 12.43 6.16 12.69
N VAL A 126 12.95 6.79 11.63
CA VAL A 126 14.36 6.67 11.21
C VAL A 126 15.31 7.49 12.07
N ASP A 127 15.00 8.77 12.29
CA ASP A 127 15.88 9.71 13.00
C ASP A 127 15.94 9.43 14.51
N LYS A 128 15.09 8.53 15.04
CA LYS A 128 14.92 8.24 16.47
C LYS A 128 14.72 9.48 17.33
N ALA A 129 14.24 10.56 16.71
CA ALA A 129 13.94 11.80 17.39
C ALA A 129 12.77 11.54 18.36
N GLU A 130 12.86 12.10 19.57
CA GLU A 130 11.82 11.95 20.59
C GLU A 130 10.50 12.50 20.04
N PHE A 131 9.61 11.59 19.64
CA PHE A 131 8.22 11.93 19.38
C PHE A 131 7.61 12.25 20.74
N GLN A 132 7.13 13.47 20.94
CA GLN A 132 6.47 13.81 22.19
C GLN A 132 5.25 12.89 22.39
N ASP A 133 5.15 12.25 23.56
CA ASP A 133 4.07 11.30 23.89
C ASP A 133 2.67 11.84 23.55
N SER A 134 2.41 13.12 23.89
CA SER A 134 1.13 13.78 23.61
C SER A 134 0.81 13.92 22.12
N SER A 135 1.83 13.98 21.26
CA SER A 135 1.66 14.00 19.81
C SER A 135 1.37 12.61 19.27
N VAL A 136 2.01 11.57 19.80
CA VAL A 136 1.73 10.17 19.44
C VAL A 136 0.28 9.83 19.76
N GLU A 137 -0.21 10.17 20.96
CA GLU A 137 -1.60 9.91 21.36
C GLU A 137 -2.63 10.58 20.42
N LYS A 138 -2.39 11.84 20.03
CA LYS A 138 -3.27 12.55 19.08
C LYS A 138 -3.27 11.89 17.70
N ILE A 139 -2.10 11.50 17.21
CA ILE A 139 -1.97 10.78 15.94
C ILE A 139 -2.71 9.45 16.02
N LEU A 140 -2.48 8.66 17.07
CA LEU A 140 -3.13 7.36 17.23
C LEU A 140 -4.66 7.49 17.29
N LYS A 141 -5.18 8.47 18.03
CA LYS A 141 -6.62 8.74 18.08
C LYS A 141 -7.18 9.02 16.68
N LEU A 142 -6.52 9.88 15.92
CA LEU A 142 -6.94 10.23 14.56
C LEU A 142 -6.84 9.03 13.60
N LEU A 143 -5.74 8.27 13.64
CA LEU A 143 -5.55 7.10 12.79
C LEU A 143 -6.60 6.02 13.08
N PHE A 144 -6.89 5.75 14.36
CA PHE A 144 -7.92 4.76 14.73
C PHE A 144 -9.32 5.17 14.30
N ASN A 145 -9.64 6.47 14.27
CA ASN A 145 -10.92 6.95 13.71
C ASN A 145 -11.05 6.69 12.21
N HIS A 146 -9.95 6.46 11.50
CA HIS A 146 -9.92 6.22 10.05
C HIS A 146 -9.65 4.77 9.66
N CYS A 147 -9.57 3.85 10.62
CA CYS A 147 -9.43 2.41 10.34
C CYS A 147 -10.65 1.80 9.61
N GLU A 148 -11.84 2.42 9.75
CA GLU A 148 -13.08 1.97 9.13
C GLU A 148 -13.47 2.80 7.87
N SER A 149 -12.55 3.61 7.34
CA SER A 149 -12.82 4.37 6.11
C SER A 149 -13.26 3.44 4.98
N GLU A 150 -14.26 3.82 4.18
CA GLU A 150 -14.74 3.02 3.04
C GLU A 150 -13.65 2.86 1.95
N GLU A 151 -12.81 3.88 1.79
CA GLU A 151 -11.70 3.86 0.83
C GLU A 151 -10.54 2.95 1.28
N GLU A 152 -10.27 1.88 0.53
CA GLU A 152 -9.13 0.97 0.80
C GLU A 152 -7.79 1.72 0.79
N GLY A 153 -7.64 2.72 -0.07
CA GLY A 153 -6.44 3.57 -0.12
C GLY A 153 -6.17 4.29 1.20
N VAL A 154 -7.20 4.84 1.83
CA VAL A 154 -7.09 5.51 3.15
C VAL A 154 -6.71 4.49 4.22
N ARG A 155 -7.37 3.33 4.27
CA ARG A 155 -7.07 2.28 5.24
C ARG A 155 -5.62 1.79 5.13
N ASN A 156 -5.10 1.65 3.90
CA ASN A 156 -3.70 1.24 3.68
C ASN A 156 -2.70 2.29 4.20
N VAL A 157 -2.95 3.58 3.98
CA VAL A 157 -2.09 4.65 4.51
C VAL A 157 -2.14 4.67 6.04
N VAL A 158 -3.34 4.54 6.63
CA VAL A 158 -3.52 4.45 8.08
C VAL A 158 -2.76 3.26 8.66
N ALA A 159 -2.88 2.08 8.04
CA ALA A 159 -2.15 0.89 8.46
C ALA A 159 -0.63 1.09 8.39
N GLU A 160 -0.13 1.70 7.32
CA GLU A 160 1.30 2.02 7.19
C GLU A 160 1.76 2.96 8.31
N CYS A 161 1.03 4.05 8.58
CA CYS A 161 1.31 4.97 9.69
C CYS A 161 1.36 4.24 11.05
N LEU A 162 0.36 3.41 11.35
CA LEU A 162 0.32 2.62 12.58
C LEU A 162 1.53 1.67 12.67
N GLY A 163 1.85 0.96 11.58
CA GLY A 163 3.02 0.09 11.55
C GLY A 163 4.34 0.82 11.80
N LYS A 164 4.50 2.04 11.28
CA LYS A 164 5.69 2.87 11.55
C LYS A 164 5.74 3.39 12.99
N ILE A 165 4.60 3.76 13.58
CA ILE A 165 4.56 4.14 15.00
C ILE A 165 4.91 2.93 15.88
N ALA A 166 4.59 1.70 15.47
CA ALA A 166 4.95 0.50 16.22
C ALA A 166 6.47 0.31 16.34
N LEU A 167 7.24 0.88 15.41
CA LEU A 167 8.71 0.88 15.46
C LEU A 167 9.26 1.89 16.48
N ILE A 168 8.48 2.92 16.82
CA ILE A 168 8.82 3.96 17.79
C ILE A 168 8.37 3.53 19.19
N GLU A 169 7.09 3.16 19.34
CA GLU A 169 6.44 2.84 20.62
C GLU A 169 5.78 1.44 20.60
N PRO A 170 6.56 0.34 20.45
CA PRO A 170 6.00 -1.01 20.31
C PRO A 170 5.21 -1.46 21.53
N VAL A 171 5.65 -1.10 22.75
CA VAL A 171 5.03 -1.50 24.03
C VAL A 171 3.61 -0.95 24.17
N LYS A 172 3.35 0.26 23.65
CA LYS A 172 2.02 0.86 23.69
C LYS A 172 1.17 0.41 22.51
N LEU A 173 1.76 0.35 21.31
CA LEU A 173 0.97 0.18 20.09
C LEU A 173 0.59 -1.27 19.81
N ILE A 174 1.48 -2.24 20.00
CA ILE A 174 1.17 -3.65 19.70
C ILE A 174 -0.05 -4.14 20.52
N PRO A 175 -0.12 -3.92 21.85
CA PRO A 175 -1.33 -4.29 22.62
C PRO A 175 -2.58 -3.54 22.15
N ALA A 176 -2.45 -2.26 21.77
CA ALA A 176 -3.57 -1.48 21.26
C ALA A 176 -4.10 -2.00 19.90
N LEU A 177 -3.22 -2.57 19.06
CA LEU A 177 -3.59 -3.26 17.83
C LEU A 177 -4.25 -4.62 18.15
N THR A 178 -3.69 -5.41 19.08
CA THR A 178 -4.27 -6.69 19.51
C THR A 178 -5.71 -6.51 19.97
N VAL A 179 -6.00 -5.54 20.85
CA VAL A 179 -7.37 -5.29 21.35
C VAL A 179 -8.37 -5.01 20.21
N ARG A 180 -7.90 -4.44 19.10
CA ARG A 180 -8.73 -4.12 17.94
C ARG A 180 -8.92 -5.30 16.98
N THR A 181 -8.20 -6.41 17.16
CA THR A 181 -8.43 -7.65 16.39
C THR A 181 -9.80 -8.27 16.67
N THR A 182 -10.37 -8.00 17.84
CA THR A 182 -11.70 -8.46 18.26
C THR A 182 -12.80 -7.44 17.98
N SER A 183 -12.53 -6.40 17.20
CA SER A 183 -13.52 -5.40 16.82
C SER A 183 -14.63 -6.02 15.95
N PRO A 184 -15.91 -5.63 16.11
CA PRO A 184 -16.97 -6.06 15.20
C PRO A 184 -16.83 -5.46 13.79
N ALA A 185 -16.07 -4.37 13.64
CA ALA A 185 -15.84 -3.70 12.37
C ALA A 185 -14.71 -4.40 11.58
N ALA A 186 -15.08 -5.17 10.55
CA ALA A 186 -14.14 -5.93 9.74
C ALA A 186 -13.02 -5.09 9.11
N PHE A 187 -13.31 -3.86 8.67
CA PHE A 187 -12.29 -2.95 8.15
C PHE A 187 -11.29 -2.49 9.20
N THR A 188 -11.72 -2.32 10.45
CA THR A 188 -10.80 -2.01 11.55
C THR A 188 -9.86 -3.19 11.79
N THR A 189 -10.41 -4.39 11.89
CA THR A 189 -9.64 -5.63 12.08
C THR A 189 -8.65 -5.85 10.94
N ALA A 190 -9.07 -5.69 9.68
CA ALA A 190 -8.18 -5.81 8.53
C ALA A 190 -7.06 -4.75 8.55
N THR A 191 -7.38 -3.50 8.90
CA THR A 191 -6.40 -2.40 8.96
C THR A 191 -5.33 -2.65 10.01
N VAL A 192 -5.69 -3.14 11.20
CA VAL A 192 -4.70 -3.42 12.26
C VAL A 192 -3.78 -4.59 11.92
N VAL A 193 -4.29 -5.61 11.22
CA VAL A 193 -3.45 -6.71 10.72
C VAL A 193 -2.46 -6.23 9.66
N ILE A 194 -2.91 -5.37 8.74
CA ILE A 194 -2.00 -4.72 7.78
C ILE A 194 -1.00 -3.79 8.49
N ALA A 195 -1.37 -3.16 9.61
CA ALA A 195 -0.44 -2.32 10.36
C ALA A 195 0.73 -3.14 10.92
N VAL A 196 0.42 -4.32 11.47
CA VAL A 196 1.44 -5.29 11.93
C VAL A 196 2.37 -5.68 10.77
N LYS A 197 1.83 -5.93 9.57
CA LYS A 197 2.64 -6.18 8.36
C LYS A 197 3.73 -5.12 8.17
N TYR A 198 3.38 -3.83 8.27
CA TYR A 198 4.31 -2.73 8.07
C TYR A 198 5.35 -2.56 9.20
N SER A 199 5.08 -3.10 10.38
CA SER A 199 6.03 -3.10 11.51
C SER A 199 7.15 -4.16 11.37
N ILE A 200 6.97 -5.15 10.50
CA ILE A 200 7.94 -6.24 10.31
C ILE A 200 8.94 -5.95 9.19
N VAL A 201 8.55 -5.13 8.22
CA VAL A 201 9.36 -4.80 7.03
C VAL A 201 10.72 -4.18 7.40
N GLU A 202 10.79 -3.38 8.47
CA GLU A 202 12.02 -2.62 8.81
C GLU A 202 13.05 -3.39 9.66
N GLN A 203 12.95 -4.71 9.81
CA GLN A 203 13.97 -5.60 10.44
C GLN A 203 14.57 -5.14 11.79
N LEU A 204 13.86 -4.34 12.59
CA LEU A 204 14.30 -3.99 13.94
C LEU A 204 14.07 -5.18 14.88
N GLU A 205 15.11 -5.66 15.56
CA GLU A 205 15.01 -6.82 16.48
C GLU A 205 14.15 -6.52 17.73
N LYS A 206 14.10 -5.25 18.16
CA LYS A 206 13.42 -4.84 19.41
C LYS A 206 11.89 -5.08 19.40
N ILE A 207 11.27 -5.09 18.24
CA ILE A 207 9.81 -5.32 18.14
C ILE A 207 9.46 -6.79 18.29
N ASP A 208 10.43 -7.69 18.03
CA ASP A 208 10.16 -9.13 17.91
C ASP A 208 9.75 -9.74 19.24
N GLU A 209 10.42 -9.37 20.34
CA GLU A 209 10.08 -9.84 21.68
C GLU A 209 8.67 -9.43 22.10
N ILE A 210 8.22 -8.25 21.68
CA ILE A 210 6.91 -7.70 22.03
C ILE A 210 5.82 -8.30 21.15
N ILE A 211 6.09 -8.47 19.85
CA ILE A 211 5.09 -8.94 18.91
C ILE A 211 4.93 -10.45 18.96
N TYR A 212 6.00 -11.21 19.23
CA TYR A 212 5.98 -12.68 19.25
C TYR A 212 4.80 -13.31 20.01
N PRO A 213 4.50 -12.93 21.27
CA PRO A 213 3.35 -13.48 21.99
C PRO A 213 2.00 -13.15 21.32
N GLU A 214 1.94 -12.06 20.57
CA GLU A 214 0.73 -11.52 19.94
C GLU A 214 0.56 -11.97 18.48
N ILE A 215 1.59 -12.50 17.81
CA ILE A 215 1.54 -12.86 16.36
C ILE A 215 0.36 -13.76 16.05
N ALA A 216 0.07 -14.75 16.90
CA ALA A 216 -1.03 -15.66 16.70
C ALA A 216 -2.39 -14.93 16.64
N SER A 217 -2.58 -13.88 17.43
CA SER A 217 -3.82 -13.07 17.43
C SER A 217 -4.08 -12.41 16.08
N PHE A 218 -3.03 -12.05 15.33
CA PHE A 218 -3.13 -11.43 14.02
C PHE A 218 -3.22 -12.46 12.89
N LEU A 219 -2.37 -13.48 12.90
CA LEU A 219 -2.29 -14.44 11.79
C LEU A 219 -3.45 -15.44 11.78
N MET A 220 -3.99 -15.79 12.96
CA MET A 220 -5.13 -16.70 13.04
C MET A 220 -6.44 -16.07 12.54
N LEU A 221 -6.46 -14.77 12.24
CA LEU A 221 -7.56 -14.11 11.55
C LEU A 221 -7.73 -14.56 10.08
N ILE A 222 -6.84 -15.43 9.58
CA ILE A 222 -7.07 -16.17 8.34
C ILE A 222 -8.37 -17.00 8.37
N LYS A 223 -8.90 -17.32 9.57
CA LYS A 223 -10.18 -18.01 9.76
C LYS A 223 -11.39 -17.07 9.94
N ASP A 224 -11.19 -15.76 9.84
CA ASP A 224 -12.26 -14.77 10.02
C ASP A 224 -13.39 -14.95 9.00
N GLN A 225 -14.60 -14.50 9.33
CA GLN A 225 -15.76 -14.59 8.42
C GLN A 225 -15.64 -13.59 7.26
N ASP A 226 -15.03 -12.44 7.52
CA ASP A 226 -14.85 -11.40 6.52
C ASP A 226 -13.63 -11.65 5.61
N ARG A 227 -13.86 -11.54 4.30
CA ARG A 227 -12.83 -11.80 3.28
C ARG A 227 -11.67 -10.80 3.33
N HIS A 228 -11.92 -9.55 3.72
CA HIS A 228 -10.90 -8.51 3.79
C HIS A 228 -9.97 -8.75 4.97
N VAL A 229 -10.51 -9.22 6.10
CA VAL A 229 -9.73 -9.65 7.27
C VAL A 229 -8.86 -10.86 6.92
N ARG A 230 -9.44 -11.90 6.30
CA ARG A 230 -8.66 -13.06 5.83
C ARG A 230 -7.52 -12.66 4.88
N ARG A 231 -7.80 -11.75 3.93
CA ARG A 231 -6.78 -11.24 3.00
C ARG A 231 -5.68 -10.49 3.75
N ALA A 232 -6.02 -9.67 4.74
CA ALA A 232 -5.03 -8.99 5.56
C ALA A 232 -4.11 -9.96 6.30
N ALA A 233 -4.67 -11.03 6.89
CA ALA A 233 -3.90 -12.05 7.58
C ALA A 233 -2.94 -12.80 6.65
N VAL A 234 -3.37 -13.14 5.42
CA VAL A 234 -2.52 -13.76 4.40
C VAL A 234 -1.37 -12.84 3.98
N LEU A 235 -1.65 -11.56 3.75
CA LEU A 235 -0.62 -10.57 3.40
C LEU A 235 0.40 -10.35 4.55
N ALA A 236 -0.08 -10.35 5.79
CA ALA A 236 0.77 -10.30 6.97
C ALA A 236 1.65 -11.56 7.05
N LEU A 237 1.07 -12.75 6.91
CA LEU A 237 1.78 -14.03 6.92
C LEU A 237 2.90 -14.07 5.87
N SER A 238 2.63 -13.68 4.63
CA SER A 238 3.65 -13.58 3.57
C SER A 238 4.79 -12.65 3.98
N THR A 239 4.49 -11.51 4.60
CA THR A 239 5.52 -10.55 5.04
C THR A 239 6.36 -11.10 6.19
N PHE A 240 5.74 -11.81 7.14
CA PHE A 240 6.48 -12.51 8.19
C PHE A 240 7.35 -13.62 7.62
N ALA A 241 6.83 -14.43 6.70
CA ALA A 241 7.57 -15.50 6.04
C ALA A 241 8.82 -14.98 5.33
N HIS A 242 8.71 -13.88 4.59
CA HIS A 242 9.83 -13.28 3.86
C HIS A 242 10.88 -12.65 4.78
N ASN A 243 10.46 -11.89 5.80
CA ASN A 243 11.39 -11.06 6.57
C ASN A 243 11.85 -11.71 7.87
N LYS A 244 10.97 -12.46 8.55
CA LYS A 244 11.22 -13.03 9.89
C LYS A 244 10.58 -14.43 10.04
N PRO A 245 10.97 -15.42 9.21
CA PRO A 245 10.34 -16.75 9.19
C PRO A 245 10.40 -17.49 10.54
N ASN A 246 11.44 -17.23 11.34
CA ASN A 246 11.60 -17.83 12.66
C ASN A 246 10.45 -17.47 13.63
N LEU A 247 9.83 -16.30 13.49
CA LEU A 247 8.75 -15.87 14.37
C LEU A 247 7.45 -16.64 14.14
N ILE A 248 7.24 -17.15 12.92
CA ILE A 248 6.00 -17.85 12.54
C ILE A 248 6.14 -19.37 12.51
N LYS A 249 7.37 -19.90 12.65
CA LYS A 249 7.68 -21.34 12.58
C LYS A 249 6.72 -22.23 13.37
N GLY A 250 6.43 -21.83 14.62
CA GLY A 250 5.54 -22.59 15.51
C GLY A 250 4.07 -22.60 15.07
N LEU A 251 3.65 -21.62 14.27
CA LEU A 251 2.27 -21.46 13.81
C LEU A 251 2.03 -22.06 12.42
N LEU A 252 3.09 -22.31 11.64
CA LEU A 252 2.97 -22.84 10.27
C LEU A 252 2.15 -24.14 10.19
N PRO A 253 2.30 -25.14 11.07
CA PRO A 253 1.50 -26.37 10.98
C PRO A 253 -0.01 -26.14 11.03
N GLU A 254 -0.46 -25.12 11.77
CA GLU A 254 -1.87 -24.73 11.87
C GLU A 254 -2.31 -23.78 10.75
N LEU A 255 -1.43 -22.86 10.33
CA LEU A 255 -1.72 -21.88 9.29
C LEU A 255 -1.76 -22.47 7.88
N LEU A 256 -0.96 -23.50 7.60
CA LEU A 256 -0.84 -24.08 6.26
C LEU A 256 -2.15 -24.66 5.71
N PRO A 257 -2.91 -25.49 6.46
CA PRO A 257 -4.24 -25.93 6.03
C PRO A 257 -5.19 -24.76 5.78
N LEU A 258 -5.17 -23.74 6.65
CA LEU A 258 -6.05 -22.56 6.53
C LEU A 258 -5.70 -21.69 5.32
N LEU A 259 -4.40 -21.58 4.99
CA LEU A 259 -3.91 -20.92 3.79
C LEU A 259 -4.36 -21.65 2.53
N HIS A 260 -4.28 -22.98 2.54
CA HIS A 260 -4.78 -23.80 1.44
C HIS A 260 -6.29 -23.59 1.22
N ASP A 261 -7.09 -23.51 2.28
CA ASP A 261 -8.52 -23.24 2.14
C ASP A 261 -8.82 -21.87 1.48
N GLN A 262 -7.86 -20.93 1.51
CA GLN A 262 -7.97 -19.66 0.79
C GLN A 262 -7.57 -19.76 -0.70
N THR A 263 -6.99 -20.86 -1.17
CA THR A 263 -6.66 -21.05 -2.61
C THR A 263 -7.80 -21.68 -3.40
N ILE A 264 -8.79 -22.27 -2.72
CA ILE A 264 -9.94 -22.94 -3.33
C ILE A 264 -10.92 -21.91 -3.88
N VAL A 265 -11.43 -22.16 -5.10
CA VAL A 265 -12.47 -21.34 -5.71
C VAL A 265 -13.81 -21.58 -5.00
N LYS A 266 -14.34 -20.52 -4.39
CA LYS A 266 -15.62 -20.50 -3.67
C LYS A 266 -16.71 -19.97 -4.60
N GLN A 267 -17.58 -20.85 -5.08
CA GLN A 267 -18.62 -20.51 -6.06
C GLN A 267 -19.61 -19.48 -5.50
N GLU A 268 -19.84 -19.47 -4.18
CA GLU A 268 -20.68 -18.52 -3.48
C GLU A 268 -20.16 -17.07 -3.51
N LEU A 269 -18.89 -16.85 -3.88
CA LEU A 269 -18.29 -15.52 -4.03
C LEU A 269 -18.13 -15.10 -5.49
N ILE A 270 -18.65 -15.90 -6.43
CA ILE A 270 -18.68 -15.60 -7.85
C ILE A 270 -20.10 -15.15 -8.23
N ARG A 271 -20.19 -13.96 -8.83
CA ARG A 271 -21.46 -13.40 -9.31
C ARG A 271 -21.35 -13.04 -10.79
N THR A 272 -22.43 -13.22 -11.52
CA THR A 272 -22.51 -12.79 -12.92
C THR A 272 -23.28 -11.48 -12.98
N VAL A 273 -22.67 -10.47 -13.60
CA VAL A 273 -23.27 -9.17 -13.88
C VAL A 273 -23.67 -9.16 -15.35
N ASP A 274 -24.97 -9.08 -15.59
CA ASP A 274 -25.51 -8.99 -16.95
C ASP A 274 -25.30 -7.57 -17.50
N LEU A 275 -24.65 -7.49 -18.66
CA LEU A 275 -24.37 -6.27 -19.42
C LEU A 275 -25.14 -6.31 -20.76
N GLY A 276 -26.38 -6.81 -20.74
CA GLY A 276 -27.21 -7.02 -21.92
C GLY A 276 -26.85 -8.33 -22.64
N PRO A 277 -26.34 -8.30 -23.89
CA PRO A 277 -25.91 -9.50 -24.60
C PRO A 277 -24.62 -10.11 -24.05
N PHE A 278 -23.93 -9.41 -23.15
CA PHE A 278 -22.69 -9.85 -22.52
C PHE A 278 -22.92 -10.20 -21.05
N LYS A 279 -22.23 -11.24 -20.58
CA LYS A 279 -22.16 -11.60 -19.15
C LYS A 279 -20.76 -11.33 -18.62
N HIS A 280 -20.68 -10.61 -17.50
CA HIS A 280 -19.43 -10.34 -16.82
C HIS A 280 -19.36 -11.08 -15.48
N ILE A 281 -18.49 -12.08 -15.39
CA ILE A 281 -18.27 -12.85 -14.18
C ILE A 281 -17.32 -12.07 -13.26
N VAL A 282 -17.81 -11.72 -12.07
CA VAL A 282 -17.04 -11.04 -11.02
C VAL A 282 -16.80 -12.03 -9.89
N ASP A 283 -15.52 -12.21 -9.55
CA ASP A 283 -15.08 -13.05 -8.44
C ASP A 283 -14.54 -12.17 -7.31
N ASP A 284 -15.34 -12.00 -6.27
CA ASP A 284 -15.01 -11.14 -5.14
C ASP A 284 -13.86 -11.71 -4.27
N ALA A 285 -13.58 -13.02 -4.38
CA ALA A 285 -12.50 -13.68 -3.65
C ALA A 285 -11.18 -13.73 -4.42
N LEU A 286 -11.15 -13.29 -5.68
CA LEU A 286 -9.97 -13.37 -6.54
C LEU A 286 -8.74 -12.72 -5.90
N GLY A 287 -8.90 -11.55 -5.28
CA GLY A 287 -7.81 -10.84 -4.62
C GLY A 287 -7.23 -11.59 -3.40
N LEU A 288 -8.07 -12.32 -2.67
CA LEU A 288 -7.65 -13.17 -1.55
C LEU A 288 -6.90 -14.40 -2.07
N ARG A 289 -7.43 -15.07 -3.11
CA ARG A 289 -6.78 -16.25 -3.70
C ARG A 289 -5.40 -15.93 -4.26
N LYS A 290 -5.26 -14.81 -4.98
CA LYS A 290 -3.96 -14.33 -5.48
C LYS A 290 -2.96 -14.12 -4.34
N ALA A 291 -3.37 -13.44 -3.27
CA ALA A 291 -2.53 -13.27 -2.09
C ALA A 291 -2.16 -14.60 -1.44
N ALA A 292 -3.06 -15.59 -1.43
CA ALA A 292 -2.79 -16.91 -0.88
C ALA A 292 -1.75 -17.69 -1.69
N PHE A 293 -1.82 -17.63 -3.03
CA PHE A 293 -0.81 -18.21 -3.90
C PHE A 293 0.55 -17.53 -3.74
N GLU A 294 0.58 -16.19 -3.75
CA GLU A 294 1.82 -15.42 -3.50
C GLU A 294 2.43 -15.75 -2.13
N CYS A 295 1.60 -15.94 -1.10
CA CYS A 295 2.04 -16.35 0.22
C CYS A 295 2.60 -17.78 0.22
N ALA A 296 1.97 -18.71 -0.50
CA ALA A 296 2.46 -20.07 -0.64
C ALA A 296 3.84 -20.09 -1.32
N ASP A 297 4.02 -19.31 -2.39
CA ASP A 297 5.32 -19.14 -3.07
C ASP A 297 6.36 -18.58 -2.10
N THR A 298 6.01 -17.54 -1.34
CA THR A 298 6.91 -16.95 -0.33
C THR A 298 7.36 -17.97 0.73
N LEU A 299 6.44 -18.84 1.17
CA LEU A 299 6.72 -19.89 2.15
C LEU A 299 7.61 -20.99 1.56
N LEU A 300 7.43 -21.33 0.27
CA LEU A 300 8.33 -22.24 -0.45
C LEU A 300 9.72 -21.67 -0.63
N ASP A 301 9.89 -20.35 -0.71
CA ASP A 301 11.22 -19.76 -0.85
C ASP A 301 11.91 -19.59 0.51
N SER A 302 11.16 -19.16 1.52
CA SER A 302 11.73 -18.68 2.79
C SER A 302 11.66 -19.69 3.95
N CYS A 303 10.82 -20.73 3.83
CA CYS A 303 10.50 -21.66 4.93
C CYS A 303 10.65 -23.15 4.55
N LEU A 304 11.47 -23.51 3.55
CA LEU A 304 11.65 -24.90 3.09
C LEU A 304 12.02 -25.88 4.21
N ASP A 305 12.90 -25.47 5.12
CA ASP A 305 13.36 -26.31 6.23
C ASP A 305 12.25 -26.58 7.27
N GLN A 306 11.12 -25.87 7.16
CA GLN A 306 10.02 -25.87 8.13
C GLN A 306 8.72 -26.42 7.54
N VAL A 307 8.64 -26.58 6.22
CA VAL A 307 7.44 -27.00 5.50
C VAL A 307 7.75 -28.22 4.66
N SER A 308 6.95 -29.29 4.78
CA SER A 308 7.08 -30.42 3.87
C SER A 308 6.66 -29.99 2.46
N PRO A 309 7.52 -30.09 1.43
CA PRO A 309 7.19 -29.67 0.08
C PRO A 309 5.93 -30.37 -0.46
N SER A 310 5.71 -31.64 -0.08
CA SER A 310 4.55 -32.43 -0.50
C SER A 310 3.22 -31.89 0.01
N SER A 311 3.16 -31.34 1.23
CA SER A 311 1.92 -30.79 1.79
C SER A 311 1.51 -29.48 1.14
N LEU A 312 2.46 -28.71 0.62
CA LEU A 312 2.21 -27.42 -0.01
C LEU A 312 2.01 -27.54 -1.53
N ILE A 313 2.82 -28.37 -2.20
CA ILE A 313 2.85 -28.49 -3.66
C ILE A 313 1.64 -29.27 -4.19
N VAL A 314 1.24 -30.38 -3.54
CA VAL A 314 0.14 -31.22 -4.07
C VAL A 314 -1.18 -30.46 -4.16
N PRO A 315 -1.58 -29.66 -3.15
CA PRO A 315 -2.78 -28.85 -3.27
C PRO A 315 -2.61 -27.66 -4.23
N TYR A 316 -1.43 -27.02 -4.27
CA TYR A 316 -1.09 -25.93 -5.20
C TYR A 316 -1.26 -26.36 -6.67
N LEU A 317 -0.81 -27.58 -7.00
CA LEU A 317 -0.96 -28.18 -8.34
C LEU A 317 -2.41 -28.55 -8.67
N LYS A 318 -3.22 -28.94 -7.68
CA LYS A 318 -4.65 -29.25 -7.90
C LYS A 318 -5.49 -28.02 -8.19
N SER A 319 -5.17 -26.88 -7.57
CA SER A 319 -5.85 -25.61 -7.83
C SER A 319 -5.42 -24.92 -9.14
N GLY A 320 -4.25 -25.29 -9.67
CA GLY A 320 -3.70 -24.84 -10.96
C GLY A 320 -3.34 -23.33 -11.02
N PRO A 321 -2.31 -22.93 -11.79
CA PRO A 321 -1.97 -21.52 -12.01
C PRO A 321 -3.09 -20.73 -12.75
N ASP A 322 -4.05 -21.43 -13.36
CA ASP A 322 -5.20 -20.82 -14.03
C ASP A 322 -6.30 -20.32 -13.05
N ALA A 323 -6.23 -20.65 -11.76
CA ALA A 323 -7.12 -20.03 -10.75
C ALA A 323 -6.85 -18.52 -10.58
N GLY A 324 -5.65 -18.05 -10.95
CA GLY A 324 -5.30 -16.64 -11.10
C GLY A 324 -5.73 -16.02 -12.45
N ARG A 325 -6.09 -16.85 -13.43
CA ARG A 325 -6.62 -16.50 -14.77
C ARG A 325 -8.15 -16.60 -14.88
N LEU A 326 -8.88 -16.43 -13.79
CA LEU A 326 -10.22 -15.82 -13.91
C LEU A 326 -10.05 -14.32 -14.24
N GLN A 327 -9.27 -14.00 -15.27
CA GLN A 327 -9.39 -12.76 -15.99
C GLN A 327 -10.70 -12.89 -16.78
N LEU A 328 -11.71 -12.13 -16.37
CA LEU A 328 -12.65 -11.47 -17.27
C LEU A 328 -13.01 -12.30 -18.52
N LYS A 329 -13.55 -13.51 -18.34
CA LYS A 329 -14.18 -14.19 -19.47
C LYS A 329 -15.51 -13.48 -19.70
N VAL A 330 -15.51 -12.52 -20.60
CA VAL A 330 -16.75 -12.08 -21.26
C VAL A 330 -17.21 -13.31 -22.04
N GLN A 331 -18.29 -13.95 -21.59
CA GLN A 331 -18.96 -14.93 -22.43
C GLN A 331 -19.56 -14.17 -23.60
N GLU A 332 -19.03 -14.40 -24.80
CA GLU A 332 -19.69 -14.02 -26.04
C GLU A 332 -21.02 -14.78 -26.13
N PRO A 333 -22.07 -14.18 -26.71
CA PRO A 333 -23.37 -14.83 -26.81
C PRO A 333 -23.26 -16.12 -27.63
N ASP A 334 -23.95 -17.17 -27.17
CA ASP A 334 -24.17 -18.39 -27.96
C ASP A 334 -24.96 -17.98 -29.22
N GLU A 335 -24.34 -18.11 -30.41
CA GLU A 335 -25.00 -17.95 -31.72
C GLU A 335 -26.01 -19.07 -32.01
#